data_AF-U2D2Q1-F1
#
_entry.id   AF-U2D2Q1-F1
#
_cell.length_a   1.000
_cell.length_b   1.000
_cell.length_c   1.000
_cell.angle_alpha   90.00
_cell.angle_beta   90.00
_cell.angle_gamma   90.00
#
_symmetry.space_group_name_H-M   'P 1'
#
loop_
_entity.id
_entity.type
_entity.pdbx_description
1 polymer ?
#
loop_
_entity_poly.entity_id
_entity_poly.type
_entity_poly.pdbx_seq_one_letter_code
_entity_poly.pdbx_strand_id
1 'polypeptide(L)'
;MRGCSLKKQRRNDIVAEAVSNVFKPDKINYELLGNGCPHIHWHLYPRLKRDTPIINSVYQLPNSALFDESTRPSDEVRKDYINRIKNEIERLLAL
;
A
#
# COMPACT_ATOMS: atom_id res chain seq x y z
N MET A 1 0.55 25.97 -12.00
CA MET A 1 0.30 24.78 -11.15
C MET A 1 0.38 23.41 -11.87
N ARG A 2 0.67 23.30 -13.18
CA ARG A 2 0.64 21.99 -13.89
C ARG A 2 1.88 21.09 -13.70
N GLY A 3 2.99 21.59 -13.16
CA GLY A 3 4.25 20.82 -13.04
C GLY A 3 4.45 20.07 -11.71
N CYS A 4 3.77 20.44 -10.63
CA CYS A 4 3.96 19.82 -9.30
C CYS A 4 3.16 18.51 -9.15
N SER A 5 2.00 18.41 -9.81
CA SER A 5 1.12 17.23 -9.75
C SER A 5 1.76 15.99 -10.40
N LEU A 6 2.40 16.16 -11.56
CA LEU A 6 3.07 15.08 -12.30
C LEU A 6 4.23 14.46 -11.50
N LYS A 7 4.97 15.28 -10.74
CA LYS A 7 6.05 14.78 -9.87
C LYS A 7 5.55 13.96 -8.68
N LYS A 8 4.32 14.20 -8.21
CA LYS A 8 3.70 13.43 -7.13
C LYS A 8 3.16 12.09 -7.62
N GLN A 9 2.52 12.09 -8.80
CA GLN A 9 2.02 10.86 -9.45
C GLN A 9 3.16 9.87 -9.70
N ARG A 10 4.27 10.33 -10.32
CA ARG A 10 5.44 9.47 -10.59
C ARG A 10 6.02 8.81 -9.33
N ARG A 11 6.02 9.49 -8.19
CA ARG A 11 6.51 8.90 -6.93
C ARG A 11 5.57 7.81 -6.42
N ASN A 12 4.26 8.02 -6.52
CA ASN A 12 3.27 7.03 -6.12
C ASN A 12 3.32 5.78 -7.00
N ASP A 13 3.53 5.96 -8.31
CA ASP A 13 3.66 4.84 -9.25
C ASP A 13 4.85 3.95 -8.91
N ILE A 14 6.01 4.55 -8.56
CA ILE A 14 7.22 3.82 -8.14
C ILE A 14 6.97 3.04 -6.85
N VAL A 15 6.34 3.65 -5.86
CA VAL A 15 6.05 2.97 -4.59
C VAL A 15 5.11 1.78 -4.82
N ALA A 16 4.07 1.96 -5.62
CA ALA A 16 3.13 0.90 -5.92
C ALA A 16 3.74 -0.21 -6.79
N GLU A 17 4.63 0.13 -7.74
CA GLU A 17 5.41 -0.84 -8.49
C GLU A 17 6.33 -1.64 -7.58
N ALA A 18 7.03 -0.98 -6.64
CA ALA A 18 7.86 -1.65 -5.67
C ALA A 18 7.06 -2.62 -4.80
N VAL A 19 5.91 -2.17 -4.26
CA VAL A 19 4.99 -3.02 -3.50
C VAL A 19 4.51 -4.20 -4.35
N SER A 20 4.14 -3.97 -5.61
CA SER A 20 3.73 -5.02 -6.54
C SER A 20 4.86 -6.03 -6.77
N ASN A 21 6.10 -5.56 -6.96
CA ASN A 21 7.24 -6.42 -7.20
C ASN A 21 7.61 -7.27 -5.98
N VAL A 22 7.45 -6.73 -4.77
CA VAL A 22 7.77 -7.41 -3.51
C VAL A 22 6.72 -8.45 -3.12
N PHE A 23 5.43 -8.12 -3.25
CA PHE A 23 4.33 -8.96 -2.75
C PHE A 23 3.60 -9.76 -3.83
N LYS A 24 3.82 -9.45 -5.12
CA LYS A 24 3.18 -10.11 -6.27
C LYS A 24 1.65 -10.24 -6.13
N PRO A 25 0.92 -9.14 -5.81
CA PRO A 25 -0.53 -9.20 -5.66
C PRO A 25 -1.24 -9.43 -6.99
N ASP A 26 -2.49 -9.89 -6.94
CA ASP A 26 -3.38 -9.94 -8.11
C ASP A 26 -3.75 -8.52 -8.58
N LYS A 27 -3.87 -7.56 -7.65
CA LYS A 27 -4.18 -6.15 -7.94
C LYS A 27 -3.67 -5.24 -6.81
N ILE A 28 -3.26 -4.02 -7.16
CA ILE A 28 -3.09 -2.92 -6.19
C ILE A 28 -4.37 -2.06 -6.16
N ASN A 29 -4.96 -1.85 -4.98
CA ASN A 29 -5.94 -0.77 -4.78
C ASN A 29 -5.21 0.52 -4.39
N TYR A 30 -5.56 1.64 -5.04
CA TYR A 30 -5.11 2.98 -4.71
C TYR A 30 -6.30 3.74 -4.13
N GLU A 31 -6.15 4.25 -2.91
CA GLU A 31 -7.23 4.98 -2.24
C GLU A 31 -6.68 6.31 -1.70
N LEU A 32 -7.27 7.42 -2.15
CA LEU A 32 -7.03 8.76 -1.64
C LEU A 32 -8.32 9.24 -0.96
N LEU A 33 -8.42 8.97 0.33
CA LEU A 33 -9.57 9.35 1.16
C LEU A 33 -9.26 10.66 1.89
N GLY A 34 -9.51 10.74 3.20
CA GLY A 34 -9.25 11.94 4.01
C GLY A 34 -10.37 12.32 4.99
N ASN A 35 -11.43 11.51 5.09
CA ASN A 35 -12.59 11.83 5.93
C ASN A 35 -12.25 12.00 7.43
N GLY A 36 -11.22 11.30 7.92
CA GLY A 36 -10.78 11.35 9.33
C GLY A 36 -9.43 12.03 9.58
N CYS A 37 -8.71 12.45 8.53
CA CYS A 37 -7.39 13.09 8.65
C CYS A 37 -7.17 14.07 7.49
N PRO A 38 -6.94 15.37 7.77
CA PRO A 38 -6.85 16.41 6.74
C PRO A 38 -5.55 16.37 5.93
N HIS A 39 -4.50 15.74 6.47
CA HIS A 39 -3.23 15.61 5.75
C HIS A 39 -3.41 14.66 4.57
N ILE A 40 -3.07 15.09 3.35
CA ILE A 40 -3.14 14.25 2.15
C ILE A 40 -2.20 13.05 2.29
N HIS A 41 -2.75 11.85 2.21
CA HIS A 41 -2.03 10.59 2.21
C HIS A 41 -2.71 9.59 1.28
N TRP A 42 -1.93 8.64 0.75
CA TRP A 42 -2.42 7.58 -0.11
C TRP A 42 -2.36 6.26 0.63
N HIS A 43 -3.36 5.42 0.42
CA HIS A 43 -3.32 4.02 0.80
C HIS A 43 -3.08 3.16 -0.45
N LEU A 44 -2.12 2.25 -0.34
CA LEU A 44 -1.78 1.26 -1.37
C LEU A 44 -1.97 -0.12 -0.77
N TYR A 45 -2.97 -0.85 -1.26
CA TYR A 45 -3.27 -2.21 -0.78
C TYR A 45 -2.92 -3.25 -1.84
N PRO A 46 -1.86 -4.06 -1.64
CA PRO A 46 -1.62 -5.26 -2.44
C PRO A 46 -2.66 -6.32 -2.08
N ARG A 47 -3.57 -6.62 -3.02
CA ARG A 47 -4.69 -7.54 -2.83
C ARG A 47 -4.42 -8.88 -3.48
N LEU A 48 -4.85 -9.94 -2.81
CA LEU A 48 -4.91 -11.30 -3.37
C LEU A 48 -6.37 -11.71 -3.52
N LYS A 49 -6.67 -12.62 -4.45
CA LYS A 49 -7.99 -13.24 -4.55
C LYS A 49 -8.35 -13.88 -3.22
N ARG A 50 -9.52 -13.48 -2.68
CA ARG A 50 -10.07 -13.98 -1.41
C ARG A 50 -9.26 -13.62 -0.17
N ASP A 51 -8.45 -12.55 -0.22
CA ASP A 51 -7.77 -12.01 0.96
C ASP A 51 -8.74 -11.45 2.02
N THR A 52 -9.95 -11.08 1.59
CA THR A 52 -11.04 -10.61 2.46
C THR A 52 -12.32 -11.43 2.24
N PRO A 53 -13.19 -11.54 3.26
CA PRO A 53 -14.45 -12.29 3.16
C PRO A 53 -15.42 -11.74 2.11
N ILE A 54 -15.32 -10.45 1.79
CA ILE A 54 -16.13 -9.76 0.78
C ILE A 54 -15.23 -9.15 -0.29
N ILE A 55 -15.71 -9.07 -1.53
CA ILE A 55 -15.01 -8.38 -2.62
C ILE A 55 -15.39 -6.90 -2.55
N ASN A 56 -14.67 -6.13 -1.73
CA ASN A 56 -14.84 -4.68 -1.64
C ASN A 56 -13.56 -3.98 -1.15
N SER A 57 -13.63 -2.66 -0.94
CA SER A 57 -12.60 -1.92 -0.21
C SER A 57 -12.42 -2.51 1.20
N VAL A 58 -11.18 -2.50 1.67
CA VAL A 58 -10.84 -3.00 3.01
C VAL A 58 -11.61 -2.24 4.10
N TYR A 59 -11.96 -0.97 3.88
CA TYR A 59 -12.70 -0.15 4.85
C TYR A 59 -14.18 -0.56 5.04
N GLN A 60 -14.69 -1.50 4.26
CA GLN A 60 -16.03 -2.06 4.48
C GLN A 60 -16.04 -3.32 5.36
N LEU A 61 -14.87 -3.81 5.76
CA LEU A 61 -14.77 -4.90 6.70
C LEU A 61 -15.23 -4.45 8.10
N PRO A 62 -15.75 -5.37 8.93
CA PRO A 62 -16.03 -5.06 10.32
C PRO A 62 -14.73 -4.67 11.05
N ASN A 63 -14.85 -3.76 12.03
CA ASN A 63 -13.71 -3.32 12.85
C ASN A 63 -12.95 -4.48 13.49
N SER A 64 -13.65 -5.56 13.86
CA SER A 64 -13.03 -6.77 14.41
C SER A 64 -12.04 -7.43 13.46
N ALA A 65 -12.22 -7.31 12.14
CA ALA A 65 -11.28 -7.83 11.15
C ALA A 65 -10.21 -6.80 10.77
N LEU A 66 -10.58 -5.51 10.63
CA LEU A 66 -9.63 -4.44 10.28
C LEU A 66 -8.55 -4.21 11.34
N PHE A 67 -8.93 -4.36 12.61
CA PHE A 67 -8.07 -4.13 13.76
C PHE A 67 -7.73 -5.44 14.48
N ASP A 68 -7.82 -6.58 13.79
CA ASP A 68 -7.44 -7.87 14.35
C ASP A 68 -5.93 -7.92 14.58
N GLU A 69 -5.54 -7.81 15.86
CA GLU A 69 -4.16 -7.87 16.31
C GLU A 69 -3.46 -9.18 15.94
N SER A 70 -4.19 -10.28 15.77
CA SER A 70 -3.61 -11.57 15.37
C SER A 70 -3.04 -11.55 13.95
N THR A 71 -3.50 -10.61 13.11
CA THR A 71 -3.03 -10.42 11.74
C THR A 71 -1.83 -9.49 11.63
N ARG A 72 -1.44 -8.82 12.73
CA ARG A 72 -0.32 -7.90 12.75
C ARG A 72 1.00 -8.68 12.58
N PRO A 73 1.86 -8.33 11.61
CA PRO A 73 3.16 -8.97 11.48
C PRO A 73 4.03 -8.71 12.71
N SER A 74 4.87 -9.67 13.08
CA SER A 74 5.88 -9.47 14.12
C SER A 74 6.86 -8.35 13.72
N ASP A 75 7.60 -7.81 14.69
CA ASP A 75 8.57 -6.75 14.40
C ASP A 75 9.65 -7.18 13.41
N GLU A 76 10.08 -8.44 13.47
CA GLU A 76 11.04 -9.00 12.53
C GLU A 76 10.48 -9.05 11.10
N VAL A 77 9.27 -9.59 10.93
CA VAL A 77 8.59 -9.67 9.63
C VAL A 77 8.30 -8.27 9.09
N ARG A 78 7.84 -7.35 9.94
CA ARG A 78 7.61 -5.96 9.57
C ARG A 78 8.90 -5.28 9.09
N LYS A 79 10.02 -5.53 9.76
CA LYS A 79 11.32 -4.98 9.37
C LYS A 79 11.81 -5.56 8.04
N ASP A 80 11.60 -6.86 7.81
CA ASP A 80 11.87 -7.50 6.50
C ASP A 80 11.08 -6.81 5.38
N TYR A 81 9.76 -6.65 5.57
CA TYR A 81 8.89 -6.00 4.58
C TYR A 81 9.36 -4.58 4.27
N ILE A 82 9.69 -3.79 5.30
CA ILE A 82 10.20 -2.42 5.11
C ILE A 82 11.49 -2.44 4.28
N ASN A 83 12.43 -3.34 4.58
CA ASN A 83 13.71 -3.40 3.87
C ASN A 83 13.53 -3.82 2.41
N ARG A 84 12.69 -4.83 2.15
CA ARG A 84 12.40 -5.29 0.78
C ARG A 84 11.77 -4.19 -0.07
N ILE A 85 10.80 -3.46 0.46
CA ILE A 85 10.15 -2.35 -0.24
C ILE A 85 11.16 -1.22 -0.47
N LYS A 86 11.96 -0.84 0.53
CA LYS A 86 12.99 0.21 0.39
C LYS A 86 14.01 -0.12 -0.69
N ASN A 87 14.59 -1.32 -0.65
CA ASN A 87 15.58 -1.76 -1.63
C ASN A 87 15.00 -1.76 -3.05
N GLU A 88 13.73 -2.17 -3.18
CA GLU A 88 13.06 -2.17 -4.48
C GLU A 88 12.75 -0.76 -4.99
N ILE A 89 12.36 0.17 -4.12
CA ILE A 89 12.21 1.59 -4.47
C ILE A 89 13.54 2.17 -4.93
N GLU A 90 14.63 1.91 -4.21
CA GLU A 90 15.98 2.38 -4.58
C GLU A 90 16.39 1.81 -5.94
N ARG A 91 16.14 0.52 -6.19
CA ARG A 91 16.40 -0.12 -7.48
C ARG A 91 15.62 0.54 -8.61
N LEU A 92 14.33 0.83 -8.42
CA LEU A 92 13.48 1.47 -9.44
C LEU A 92 13.85 2.94 -9.68
N LEU A 93 14.37 3.65 -8.67
CA LEU A 93 14.84 5.03 -8.81
C LEU A 93 16.22 5.15 -9.47
N ALA A 94 17.01 4.07 -9.46
CA ALA A 94 18.31 4.00 -10.11
C ALA A 94 18.24 3.72 -11.62
N LEU A 95 17.04 3.42 -12.14
CA LEU A 95 16.73 3.27 -13.57
C LEU A 95 16.44 4.62 -14.23
#